data_AF-A0A9E4QGD8-F1
#
_entry.id   AF-A0A9E4QGD8-F1
#
_cell.length_a   1.000
_cell.length_b   1.000
_cell.length_c   1.000
_cell.angle_alpha   90.00
_cell.angle_beta   90.00
_cell.angle_gamma   90.00
#
_symmetry.space_group_name_H-M   'P 1'
#
loop_
_entity.id
_entity.type
_entity.pdbx_description
1 polymer ?
#
loop_
_entity_poly.entity_id
_entity_poly.type
_entity_poly.pdbx_seq_one_letter_code
_entity_poly.pdbx_strand_id
1 'polypeptide(L)'
;MEKSRLQWWNDEGIVEQYLKRNENADKRWSFIDGPITANNRMGVHHAWGRAYKDAFQRFRTMQGYRQRYQNGFDCQGLWIEVEVEREHGFTSKLDIEDYGIG
;
A
#
# COMPACT_ATOMS: atom_id res chain seq x y z
N MET A 1 8.31 -18.35 16.50
CA MET A 1 8.11 -17.19 17.40
C MET A 1 7.30 -16.08 16.72
N GLU A 2 7.67 -15.63 15.52
CA GLU A 2 6.91 -14.57 14.82
C GLU A 2 5.52 -15.04 14.37
N LYS A 3 5.42 -16.21 13.74
CA LYS A 3 4.14 -16.80 13.31
C LYS A 3 3.13 -16.97 14.47
N SER A 4 3.59 -17.42 15.63
CA SER A 4 2.74 -17.58 16.82
C SER A 4 2.26 -16.24 17.37
N ARG A 5 3.07 -15.16 17.28
CA ARG A 5 2.65 -13.81 17.67
C ARG A 5 1.62 -13.22 16.71
N LEU A 6 1.80 -13.44 15.40
CA LEU A 6 0.82 -13.01 14.39
C LEU A 6 -0.51 -13.75 14.56
N GLN A 7 -0.48 -15.05 14.86
CA GLN A 7 -1.68 -15.81 15.16
C GLN A 7 -2.41 -15.24 16.37
N TRP A 8 -1.67 -14.98 17.46
CA TRP A 8 -2.24 -14.35 18.65
C TRP A 8 -2.85 -12.96 18.36
N TRP A 9 -2.21 -12.13 17.53
CA TRP A 9 -2.79 -10.84 17.11
C TRP A 9 -4.09 -10.98 16.34
N ASN A 10 -4.20 -12.02 15.50
CA ASN A 10 -5.42 -12.31 14.75
C ASN A 10 -6.52 -12.82 15.67
N ASP A 11 -6.22 -13.80 16.53
CA ASP A 11 -7.19 -14.44 17.42
C ASP A 11 -7.79 -13.43 18.41
N GLU A 12 -6.96 -12.52 18.94
CA GLU A 12 -7.39 -11.48 19.88
C GLU A 12 -7.88 -10.19 19.21
N GLY A 13 -7.89 -10.13 17.88
CA GLY A 13 -8.32 -8.92 17.14
C GLY A 13 -7.50 -7.67 17.46
N ILE A 14 -6.22 -7.83 17.83
CA ILE A 14 -5.35 -6.74 18.32
C ILE A 14 -5.21 -5.62 17.30
N VAL A 15 -5.17 -5.97 16.01
CA VAL A 15 -5.04 -4.99 14.93
C VAL A 15 -6.24 -4.03 14.93
N GLU A 16 -7.47 -4.54 15.02
CA GLU A 16 -8.66 -3.69 15.02
C GLU A 16 -8.72 -2.78 16.24
N GLN A 17 -8.44 -3.34 17.43
CA GLN A 17 -8.37 -2.58 18.67
C GLN A 17 -7.30 -1.47 18.59
N TYR A 18 -6.15 -1.79 18.02
CA TYR A 18 -5.05 -0.84 17.85
C TYR A 18 -5.41 0.31 16.90
N LEU A 19 -6.09 0.02 15.78
CA LEU A 19 -6.52 1.03 14.82
C LEU A 19 -7.54 2.01 15.43
N LYS A 20 -8.40 1.53 16.35
CA LYS A 20 -9.43 2.33 17.04
C LYS A 20 -8.94 3.01 18.31
N ARG A 21 -7.77 2.62 18.85
CA ARG A 21 -7.23 3.06 20.16
C ARG A 21 -7.32 4.56 20.43
N ASN A 22 -7.05 5.40 19.42
CA ASN A 22 -7.01 6.86 19.55
C ASN A 22 -8.09 7.56 18.69
N GLU A 23 -9.19 6.88 18.35
CA GLU A 23 -10.22 7.43 17.44
C GLU A 23 -10.84 8.75 17.94
N ASN A 24 -10.90 8.92 19.27
CA ASN A 24 -11.49 10.08 19.94
C ASN A 24 -10.43 11.09 20.42
N ALA A 25 -9.16 10.95 20.02
CA ALA A 25 -8.11 11.87 20.44
C ALA A 25 -8.20 13.23 19.71
N ASP A 26 -7.99 14.32 20.45
CA ASP A 26 -8.03 15.70 19.92
C ASP A 26 -6.89 15.99 18.95
N LYS A 27 -5.73 15.37 19.17
CA LYS A 27 -4.53 15.58 18.35
C LYS A 27 -4.53 14.63 17.17
N ARG A 28 -4.52 15.17 15.96
CA ARG A 28 -4.48 14.39 14.72
C ARG A 28 -3.08 14.37 14.10
N TRP A 29 -2.68 13.20 13.61
CA TRP A 29 -1.53 13.04 12.74
C TRP A 29 -1.99 12.41 11.43
N SER A 30 -1.58 13.00 10.30
CA SER A 30 -1.88 12.48 8.97
C SER A 30 -0.57 12.12 8.29
N PHE A 31 -0.45 10.87 7.86
CA PHE A 31 0.67 10.39 7.06
C PHE A 31 0.14 10.12 5.65
N ILE A 32 0.71 10.78 4.64
CA ILE A 32 0.39 10.53 3.23
C ILE A 32 1.51 9.65 2.70
N ASP A 33 1.17 8.40 2.38
CA ASP A 33 2.15 7.49 1.83
C ASP A 33 2.30 7.71 0.32
N GLY A 34 3.55 7.82 -0.14
CA GLY A 34 3.88 7.80 -1.56
C GLY A 34 3.54 6.42 -2.12
N PRO A 35 2.68 6.33 -3.15
CA PRO A 35 2.14 5.07 -3.57
C PRO A 35 3.23 4.23 -4.27
N ILE A 36 3.29 2.94 -3.94
CA ILE A 36 4.20 1.99 -4.61
C ILE A 36 3.50 1.52 -5.88
N THR A 37 4.17 1.60 -7.03
CA THR A 37 3.69 1.01 -8.28
C THR A 37 3.64 -0.52 -8.13
N ALA A 38 2.51 -1.13 -8.48
CA ALA A 38 2.20 -2.52 -8.18
C ALA A 38 2.81 -3.55 -9.17
N ASN A 39 3.93 -3.25 -9.83
CA ASN A 39 4.40 -4.05 -10.99
C ASN A 39 5.61 -4.97 -10.74
N ASN A 40 6.22 -5.02 -9.54
CA ASN A 40 7.38 -5.88 -9.32
C ASN A 40 7.41 -6.58 -7.95
N ARG A 41 8.03 -7.77 -7.90
CA ARG A 41 8.29 -8.51 -6.65
C ARG A 41 9.01 -7.59 -5.66
N MET A 42 8.51 -7.51 -4.42
CA MET A 42 9.09 -6.62 -3.42
C MET A 42 10.55 -6.98 -3.09
N GLY A 43 11.50 -6.18 -3.57
CA GLY A 43 12.89 -6.19 -3.13
C GLY A 43 13.10 -5.59 -1.72
N VAL A 44 14.28 -5.82 -1.16
CA VAL A 44 14.69 -5.38 0.20
C VAL A 44 14.51 -3.87 0.42
N HIS A 45 14.71 -3.06 -0.63
CA HIS A 45 14.53 -1.61 -0.56
C HIS A 45 13.07 -1.20 -0.25
N HIS A 46 12.07 -1.97 -0.68
CA HIS A 46 10.68 -1.73 -0.30
C HIS A 46 10.42 -2.09 1.17
N ALA A 47 11.10 -3.11 1.71
CA ALA A 47 10.97 -3.51 3.11
C ALA A 47 11.43 -2.39 4.05
N TRP A 48 12.53 -1.69 3.73
CA TRP A 48 13.00 -0.55 4.51
C TRP A 48 11.99 0.59 4.53
N GLY A 49 11.46 0.96 3.35
CA GLY A 49 10.43 1.99 3.26
C GLY A 49 9.19 1.65 4.10
N ARG A 50 8.72 0.40 4.07
CA ARG A 50 7.57 -0.04 4.89
C ARG A 50 7.89 -0.09 6.38
N ALA A 51 9.09 -0.54 6.76
CA ALA A 51 9.49 -0.61 8.16
C ALA A 51 9.55 0.78 8.81
N TYR A 52 10.12 1.77 8.13
CA TYR A 52 10.14 3.15 8.64
C TYR A 52 8.72 3.73 8.80
N LYS A 53 7.85 3.50 7.80
CA LYS A 53 6.45 3.96 7.85
C LYS A 53 5.70 3.34 9.03
N ASP A 54 5.82 2.04 9.24
CA ASP A 54 5.20 1.33 10.37
C ASP A 54 5.74 1.84 11.72
N ALA A 55 7.07 2.01 11.85
CA ALA A 55 7.68 2.51 13.08
C ALA A 55 7.19 3.93 13.45
N PHE A 56 7.12 4.84 12.49
CA PHE A 56 6.65 6.21 12.74
C PHE A 56 5.17 6.27 13.06
N GLN A 57 4.33 5.49 12.36
CA GLN A 57 2.91 5.42 12.70
C GLN A 57 2.71 4.85 14.10
N ARG A 58 3.47 3.80 14.49
CA ARG A 58 3.42 3.27 15.86
C ARG A 58 3.83 4.27 16.92
N PHE A 59 4.92 5.00 16.65
CA PHE A 59 5.41 6.04 17.54
C PHE A 59 4.33 7.13 17.79
N ARG A 60 3.66 7.60 16.74
CA ARG A 60 2.60 8.61 16.87
C ARG A 60 1.36 8.08 17.59
N THR A 61 0.99 6.82 17.40
CA THR A 61 -0.11 6.20 18.19
C THR A 61 0.24 6.15 19.67
N MET A 62 1.48 5.80 20.02
CA MET A 62 1.93 5.77 21.42
C MET A 62 1.94 7.16 22.06
N GLN A 63 2.11 8.22 21.27
CA GLN A 63 1.98 9.62 21.72
C GLN A 63 0.52 10.11 21.83
N GLY A 64 -0.48 9.25 21.56
CA GLY A 64 -1.89 9.58 21.67
C GLY A 64 -2.49 10.30 20.47
N TYR A 65 -1.82 10.32 19.31
CA TYR A 65 -2.37 10.94 18.11
C TYR A 65 -3.42 10.04 17.46
N ARG A 66 -4.53 10.64 17.03
CA ARG A 66 -5.49 10.05 16.10
C ARG A 66 -4.86 9.98 14.71
N GLN A 67 -4.91 8.81 14.08
CA GLN A 67 -4.34 8.57 12.76
C GLN A 67 -5.36 7.98 11.78
N ARG A 68 -5.13 8.21 10.49
CA ARG A 68 -5.82 7.54 9.38
C ARG A 68 -4.86 6.56 8.75
N TYR A 69 -5.08 5.26 8.97
CA TYR A 69 -4.28 4.19 8.39
C TYR A 69 -4.80 3.88 6.98
N GLN A 70 -4.22 4.54 5.97
CA GLN A 70 -4.57 4.29 4.57
C GLN A 70 -3.30 4.12 3.75
N ASN A 71 -3.14 2.93 3.18
CA ASN A 71 -2.09 2.66 2.20
C ASN A 71 -2.59 3.11 0.83
N GLY A 72 -1.80 3.92 0.13
CA GLY A 72 -2.03 4.28 -1.27
C GLY A 72 -1.39 3.25 -2.20
N PHE A 73 -2.10 2.85 -3.24
CA PHE A 73 -1.56 2.08 -4.36
C PHE A 73 -1.62 2.96 -5.59
N ASP A 74 -0.53 3.04 -6.35
CA ASP A 74 -0.51 3.80 -7.60
C ASP A 74 -0.88 2.83 -8.71
N CYS A 75 -2.07 3.03 -9.26
CA CYS A 75 -2.57 2.28 -10.40
C CYS A 75 -2.60 3.14 -11.67
N GLN A 76 -1.99 4.35 -11.66
CA GLN A 76 -1.96 5.23 -12.82
C GLN A 76 -0.54 5.33 -13.39
N GLY A 77 -0.40 5.09 -14.69
CA GLY A 77 0.85 5.27 -15.39
C GLY A 77 0.86 4.62 -16.76
N LEU A 78 1.51 5.28 -17.72
CA LEU A 78 1.83 4.85 -19.09
C LEU A 78 2.43 3.43 -19.17
N TRP A 79 2.90 2.90 -18.05
CA TRP A 79 3.45 1.56 -17.89
C TRP A 79 2.41 0.43 -17.97
N ILE A 80 1.15 0.67 -17.59
CA ILE A 80 0.08 -0.33 -17.76
C ILE A 80 -0.22 -0.55 -19.24
N GLU A 81 -0.24 0.51 -20.04
CA GLU A 81 -0.45 0.41 -21.49
C GLU A 81 0.68 -0.36 -22.17
N VAL A 82 1.94 -0.07 -21.81
CA VAL A 82 3.12 -0.74 -22.40
C VAL A 82 3.20 -2.23 -22.04
N GLU A 83 2.75 -2.63 -20.85
CA GLU A 83 2.74 -4.04 -20.42
C GLU A 83 1.63 -4.84 -21.12
N VAL A 84 0.44 -4.25 -21.31
CA VAL A 84 -0.67 -4.81 -22.10
C VAL A 84 -0.31 -4.93 -23.59
N GLU A 85 0.36 -3.91 -24.16
CA GLU A 85 0.89 -3.93 -25.53
C GLU A 85 1.91 -5.07 -25.73
N ARG A 86 2.75 -5.35 -24.72
CA ARG A 86 3.73 -6.45 -24.76
C ARG A 86 3.12 -7.84 -24.65
N GLU A 87 2.08 -8.03 -23.83
CA GLU A 87 1.38 -9.32 -23.69
C GLU A 87 0.54 -9.67 -24.92
N HIS A 88 0.04 -8.67 -25.66
CA HIS A 88 -0.69 -8.86 -26.91
C HIS A 88 0.19 -8.78 -28.18
N GLY A 89 1.49 -8.52 -28.04
CA GLY A 89 2.44 -8.54 -29.15
C GLY A 89 2.32 -7.35 -30.12
N PHE A 90 1.72 -6.24 -29.68
CA PHE A 90 1.57 -5.05 -30.50
C PHE A 90 2.91 -4.32 -30.65
N THR A 91 3.28 -4.03 -31.90
CA THR A 91 4.57 -3.38 -32.22
C THR A 91 4.40 -1.92 -32.61
N SER A 92 3.17 -1.46 -32.82
CA SER A 92 2.87 -0.06 -33.10
C SER A 92 1.52 0.38 -32.54
N LYS A 93 1.39 1.68 -32.26
CA LYS A 93 0.14 2.32 -31.81
C LYS A 93 -1.03 2.18 -32.80
N LEU A 94 -0.76 1.79 -34.06
CA LEU A 94 -1.80 1.59 -35.08
C LEU A 94 -2.62 0.32 -34.83
N ASP A 95 -2.05 -0.68 -34.13
CA ASP A 95 -2.75 -1.95 -33.87
C ASP A 95 -3.90 -1.79 -32.84
N ILE A 96 -3.86 -0.72 -32.04
CA ILE A 96 -4.87 -0.41 -31.01
C ILE A 96 -6.15 0.15 -31.65
N GLU A 97 -6.03 0.86 -32.77
CA GLU A 97 -7.20 1.37 -33.50
C GLU A 97 -8.01 0.24 -34.15
N ASP A 98 -7.34 -0.82 -34.64
CA ASP A 98 -8.00 -1.99 -35.26
C ASP A 98 -8.69 -2.90 -34.24
N TYR A 99 -8.25 -2.95 -32.98
CA TYR A 99 -8.85 -3.80 -31.94
C TYR A 99 -10.01 -3.11 -31.18
N GLY A 100 -10.02 -1.77 -31.12
CA GLY A 100 -10.98 -0.98 -30.34
C GLY A 100 -12.16 -0.42 -31.12
N ILE A 101 -12.13 -0.45 -32.45
CA ILE A 101 -13.24 -0.04 -33.31
C ILE A 101 -13.65 -1.23 -34.18
N GLY A 102 -14.38 -2.16 -33.56
CA GLY A 102 -15.08 -3.27 -34.18
C GLY A 102 -16.33 -3.62 -33.38
#